data_AF-A0A926RX02-F1
#
_entry.id   AF-A0A926RX02-F1
#
_cell.length_a   1.000
_cell.length_b   1.000
_cell.length_c   1.000
_cell.angle_alpha   90.00
_cell.angle_beta   90.00
_cell.angle_gamma   90.00
#
_symmetry.space_group_name_H-M   'P 1'
#
loop_
_entity.id
_entity.type
_entity.pdbx_description
1 polymer ?
#
loop_
_entity_poly.entity_id
_entity_poly.type
_entity_poly.pdbx_seq_one_letter_code
_entity_poly.pdbx_strand_id
1 'polypeptide(L)'
;MLKNKENLIAVSLVFMGWIIIAAALIAGATFGNELGEINWFTFLCWSLAGISLGLVLLGLAEIVEFLNIISDRIREDKPHSNSQQVSASEDVSEK
;
A
#
# COMPACT_ATOMS: atom_id res chain seq x y z
N MET A 1 4.28 5.05 19.63
CA MET A 1 3.58 5.59 18.45
C MET A 1 4.42 5.45 17.17
N LEU A 2 4.85 4.24 16.78
CA LEU A 2 5.71 4.03 15.59
C LEU A 2 5.16 3.02 14.58
N LYS A 3 3.89 2.61 14.68
CA LYS A 3 3.24 1.68 13.73
C LYS A 3 2.62 2.37 12.49
N ASN A 4 2.90 3.67 12.28
CA ASN A 4 2.19 4.50 11.29
C ASN A 4 2.91 4.63 9.94
N LYS A 5 4.17 4.20 9.80
CA LYS A 5 4.93 4.39 8.56
C LYS A 5 4.75 3.26 7.53
N GLU A 6 4.56 2.02 7.97
CA GLU A 6 4.45 0.86 7.06
C GLU A 6 3.10 0.82 6.34
N ASN A 7 2.03 1.29 6.98
CA ASN A 7 0.73 1.46 6.33
C ASN A 7 0.70 2.64 5.34
N LEU A 8 1.68 3.54 5.39
CA LEU A 8 1.67 4.77 4.59
C LEU A 8 1.91 4.48 3.10
N ILE A 9 2.67 3.43 2.79
CA ILE A 9 2.96 3.01 1.40
C ILE A 9 1.69 2.44 0.75
N ALA A 10 1.03 1.48 1.41
CA ALA A 10 -0.21 0.88 0.91
C ALA A 10 -1.30 1.94 0.72
N VAL A 11 -1.51 2.81 1.72
CA VAL A 11 -2.45 3.93 1.65
C VAL A 11 -2.10 4.88 0.50
N SER A 12 -0.81 5.19 0.30
CA SER A 12 -0.37 6.04 -0.81
C SER A 12 -0.62 5.40 -2.18
N LEU A 13 -0.44 4.08 -2.33
CA LEU A 13 -0.72 3.37 -3.58
C LEU A 13 -2.22 3.35 -3.89
N VAL A 14 -3.07 3.10 -2.90
CA VAL A 14 -4.53 3.17 -3.06
C VAL A 14 -4.95 4.56 -3.53
N PHE A 15 -4.44 5.61 -2.88
CA PHE A 15 -4.75 6.98 -3.24
C PHE A 15 -4.28 7.34 -4.66
N MET A 16 -3.06 6.93 -5.04
CA MET A 16 -2.55 7.10 -6.41
C MET A 16 -3.38 6.36 -7.45
N GLY A 17 -3.82 5.14 -7.16
CA GLY A 17 -4.69 4.37 -8.03
C GLY A 17 -5.99 5.10 -8.36
N TRP A 18 -6.66 5.65 -7.34
CA TRP A 18 -7.87 6.46 -7.53
C TRP A 18 -7.62 7.74 -8.33
N ILE A 19 -6.50 8.42 -8.08
CA ILE A 19 -6.11 9.61 -8.84
C ILE A 19 -5.93 9.28 -10.32
N ILE A 20 -5.26 8.16 -10.63
CA ILE A 20 -5.03 7.75 -12.02
C ILE A 20 -6.34 7.42 -12.73
N ILE A 21 -7.28 6.76 -12.06
CA ILE A 21 -8.61 6.49 -12.61
C ILE A 21 -9.33 7.81 -12.92
N ALA A 22 -9.38 8.72 -11.95
CA ALA A 22 -10.03 10.02 -12.13
C ALA A 22 -9.38 10.85 -13.25
N ALA A 23 -8.05 10.90 -13.28
CA ALA A 23 -7.30 11.62 -14.30
C ALA A 23 -7.53 11.04 -15.70
N ALA A 24 -7.62 9.72 -15.82
CA ALA A 24 -7.89 9.07 -17.09
C ALA A 24 -9.31 9.30 -17.61
N LEU A 25 -10.31 9.34 -16.72
CA LEU A 25 -11.68 9.70 -17.09
C LEU A 25 -11.76 11.16 -17.57
N ILE A 26 -11.08 12.07 -16.87
CA ILE A 26 -11.00 13.48 -17.28
C ILE A 26 -10.27 13.60 -18.62
N ALA A 27 -9.12 12.95 -18.77
CA ALA A 27 -8.34 12.95 -20.01
C ALA A 27 -9.16 12.38 -21.17
N GLY A 28 -9.88 11.28 -20.96
CA GLY A 28 -10.77 10.70 -21.96
C GLY A 28 -11.88 11.66 -22.36
N ALA A 29 -12.46 12.40 -21.41
CA ALA A 29 -13.50 13.40 -21.70
C ALA A 29 -12.94 14.62 -22.44
N THR A 30 -11.73 15.06 -22.10
CA THR A 30 -11.09 16.22 -22.76
C THR A 30 -10.58 15.90 -24.14
N PHE A 31 -9.89 14.76 -24.32
CA PHE A 31 -9.35 14.35 -25.62
C PHE A 31 -10.39 13.71 -26.52
N GLY A 32 -11.44 13.11 -25.94
CA GLY A 32 -12.57 12.59 -26.69
C GLY A 32 -13.53 13.68 -27.19
N ASN A 33 -13.46 14.90 -26.67
CA ASN A 33 -14.30 15.99 -27.13
C ASN A 33 -13.67 16.72 -28.32
N GLU A 34 -13.97 16.23 -29.53
CA GLU A 34 -13.59 16.89 -30.78
C GLU A 34 -14.76 17.77 -31.24
N LEU A 35 -14.56 19.09 -31.23
CA LEU A 35 -15.51 20.08 -31.76
C LEU A 35 -16.92 20.07 -31.11
N GLY A 36 -17.05 19.59 -29.87
CA GLY A 36 -18.32 19.53 -29.14
C GLY A 36 -19.05 18.19 -29.25
N GLU A 37 -18.52 17.24 -30.04
CA GLU A 37 -18.99 15.86 -30.07
C GLU A 37 -18.01 14.95 -29.32
N ILE A 38 -18.55 14.10 -28.45
CA ILE A 38 -17.74 13.12 -27.73
C ILE A 38 -17.50 11.93 -28.67
N ASN A 39 -16.27 11.79 -29.12
CA ASN A 39 -15.75 10.57 -29.72
C ASN A 39 -15.67 9.49 -28.64
N TRP A 40 -16.74 8.70 -28.57
CA TRP A 40 -16.89 7.60 -27.61
C TRP A 40 -15.76 6.58 -27.68
N PHE A 41 -15.17 6.34 -28.86
CA PHE A 41 -14.07 5.40 -28.99
C PHE A 41 -12.83 5.90 -28.23
N THR A 42 -12.45 7.16 -28.45
CA THR A 42 -11.33 7.80 -27.74
C THR A 42 -11.59 7.85 -26.24
N PHE A 43 -12.78 8.26 -25.83
CA PHE A 43 -13.18 8.31 -24.42
C PHE A 43 -13.05 6.92 -23.76
N LEU A 44 -13.58 5.88 -24.39
CA LEU A 44 -13.54 4.52 -23.87
C LEU A 44 -12.11 3.98 -23.82
N CYS A 45 -11.28 4.22 -24.85
CA CYS A 45 -9.89 3.80 -24.85
C CYS A 45 -9.11 4.37 -23.66
N TRP A 46 -9.24 5.68 -23.40
CA TRP A 46 -8.60 6.34 -22.28
C TRP A 46 -9.16 5.87 -20.92
N SER A 47 -10.48 5.75 -20.83
CA SER A 47 -11.16 5.32 -19.60
C SER A 47 -10.78 3.88 -19.24
N LEU A 48 -10.80 2.95 -20.20
CA LEU A 48 -10.41 1.56 -19.98
C LEU A 48 -8.92 1.45 -19.61
N ALA A 49 -8.03 2.13 -20.34
CA ALA A 49 -6.60 2.09 -20.03
C ALA A 49 -6.32 2.60 -18.60
N GLY A 50 -6.96 3.71 -18.22
CA GLY A 50 -6.85 4.28 -16.88
C GLY A 50 -7.44 3.40 -15.78
N ILE A 51 -8.62 2.83 -16.01
CA ILE A 51 -9.27 1.91 -15.07
C ILE A 51 -8.42 0.64 -14.90
N SER A 52 -7.97 0.03 -15.99
CA SER A 52 -7.13 -1.16 -15.93
C SER A 52 -5.83 -0.90 -15.17
N LEU A 53 -5.14 0.21 -15.46
CA LEU A 53 -3.90 0.57 -14.76
C LEU A 53 -4.15 0.90 -13.29
N GLY A 54 -5.23 1.65 -12.99
CA GLY A 54 -5.65 1.97 -11.64
C GLY A 54 -5.94 0.71 -10.83
N LEU A 55 -6.72 -0.23 -11.37
CA LEU A 55 -7.03 -1.50 -10.70
C LEU A 55 -5.77 -2.33 -10.42
N VAL A 56 -4.80 -2.35 -11.35
CA VAL A 56 -3.51 -3.01 -11.12
C VAL A 56 -2.77 -2.39 -9.93
N LEU A 57 -2.76 -1.05 -9.83
CA LEU A 57 -2.14 -0.35 -8.70
C LEU A 57 -2.86 -0.60 -7.38
N LEU A 58 -4.19 -0.64 -7.37
CA LEU A 58 -4.97 -1.01 -6.18
C LEU A 58 -4.65 -2.45 -5.75
N GLY A 59 -4.60 -3.40 -6.69
CA GLY A 59 -4.23 -4.78 -6.40
C GLY A 59 -2.81 -4.91 -5.85
N LEU A 60 -1.85 -4.16 -6.40
CA LEU A 60 -0.49 -4.10 -5.84
C LEU A 60 -0.47 -3.52 -4.43
N ALA A 61 -1.30 -2.52 -4.13
CA ALA A 61 -1.40 -1.95 -2.80
C ALA A 61 -1.85 -3.00 -1.77
N GLU A 62 -2.85 -3.80 -2.12
CA GLU A 62 -3.39 -4.86 -1.28
C GLU A 62 -2.36 -5.99 -1.05
N ILE A 63 -1.60 -6.36 -2.08
CA ILE A 63 -0.49 -7.32 -1.95
C ILE A 63 0.59 -6.79 -1.00
N VAL A 64 0.96 -5.51 -1.11
CA VAL A 64 1.95 -4.88 -0.22
C VAL A 64 1.45 -4.82 1.22
N GLU A 65 0.18 -4.48 1.42
CA GLU A 65 -0.44 -4.50 2.76
C GLU A 65 -0.41 -5.91 3.36
N PHE A 66 -0.75 -6.92 2.57
CA PHE A 66 -0.72 -8.31 3.01
C PHE A 66 0.71 -8.79 3.37
N LEU A 67 1.71 -8.42 2.56
CA LEU A 67 3.11 -8.71 2.85
C LEU A 67 3.61 -8.02 4.12
N ASN A 68 3.18 -6.78 4.37
CA ASN A 68 3.51 -6.08 5.62
C ASN A 68 2.92 -6.81 6.84
N ILE A 69 1.67 -7.28 6.76
CA ILE A 69 1.03 -8.05 7.83
C ILE A 69 1.80 -9.36 8.12
N ILE A 70 2.25 -10.06 7.06
CA ILE A 70 3.05 -11.28 7.22
C ILE A 70 4.40 -10.96 7.86
N SER A 71 5.09 -9.93 7.38
CA SER A 71 6.37 -9.49 7.91
C SER A 71 6.29 -9.14 9.40
N ASP A 72 5.24 -8.42 9.80
CA ASP A 72 4.99 -8.08 11.20
C ASP A 72 4.80 -9.32 12.07
N ARG A 73 3.99 -10.30 11.61
CA ARG A 73 3.80 -11.57 12.33
C ARG A 73 5.10 -12.35 12.51
N ILE A 74 5.91 -12.46 11.46
CA ILE A 74 7.21 -13.16 11.52
C ILE A 74 8.18 -12.43 12.47
N ARG A 75 8.08 -11.10 12.57
CA ARG A 75 8.94 -10.29 13.43
C ARG A 75 8.57 -10.40 14.91
N GLU A 76 7.29 -10.60 15.23
CA GLU A 76 6.81 -10.86 16.61
C GLU A 76 7.19 -12.27 17.11
N ASP A 77 7.37 -13.26 16.23
CA ASP A 77 7.79 -14.63 16.58
C ASP A 77 9.29 -14.79 16.86
N LYS A 78 10.09 -13.70 16.84
CA LYS A 78 11.43 -13.74 17.45
C LYS A 78 11.28 -13.64 18.96
N PRO A 79 11.50 -14.71 19.74
CA PRO A 79 11.42 -14.61 21.18
C PRO A 79 12.45 -13.58 21.65
N HIS A 80 12.00 -12.65 22.49
CA HIS A 80 12.82 -12.04 23.53
C HIS A 80 13.32 -13.15 24.47
N SER A 81 14.22 -14.00 23.98
CA SER A 81 15.07 -14.85 24.80
C SER A 81 16.32 -14.04 25.13
N ASN A 82 16.68 -14.02 26.41
CA ASN A 82 17.87 -13.40 27.00
C ASN A 82 17.85 -11.90 27.37
N SER A 83 16.91 -11.49 28.22
CA SER A 83 17.21 -10.40 29.16
C SER A 83 16.67 -10.57 30.58
N GLN A 84 16.05 -11.72 30.93
CA GLN A 84 15.55 -11.97 32.28
C GLN A 84 16.28 -13.08 33.07
N GLN A 85 17.42 -13.61 32.60
CA GLN A 85 18.05 -14.76 33.27
C GLN A 85 19.50 -14.59 33.77
N VAL A 86 20.10 -13.39 33.71
CA VAL A 86 21.49 -13.17 34.21
C VAL A 86 21.58 -12.05 35.27
N SER A 87 20.53 -11.84 36.08
CA SER A 87 20.65 -10.98 37.28
C SER A 87 20.12 -11.61 38.57
N ALA A 88 19.82 -12.91 38.56
CA ALA A 88 19.34 -13.63 39.75
C ALA A 88 20.32 -14.70 40.26
N SER A 89 21.57 -14.74 39.77
CA SER A 89 22.48 -15.86 40.05
C SER A 89 23.87 -15.48 40.55
N GLU A 90 24.19 -14.19 40.76
CA GLU A 90 25.42 -13.78 41.44
C GLU A 90 25.10 -13.09 42.77
N ASP A 91 25.56 -13.74 43.83
CA ASP A 91 25.87 -13.22 45.17
C ASP A 91 24.76 -12.98 46.19
N VAL A 92 24.02 -14.07 46.44
CA VAL A 92 23.83 -14.54 47.83
C VAL A 92 25.00 -15.47 48.17
N SER A 93 26.20 -14.92 48.39
CA SER A 93 27.32 -15.61 49.05
C SER A 93 28.52 -14.70 49.24
N GLU A 94 28.48 -13.81 50.22
CA GLU A 94 29.63 -13.73 51.12
C GLU A 94 29.18 -13.23 52.49
N LYS A 95 29.61 -13.98 53.50
CA LYS A 95 29.39 -13.81 54.94
C LYS A 95 30.23 -12.67 55.49
#